data_AF-A0A8D8IEB1-F1
#
_entry.id   AF-A0A8D8IEB1-F1
#
_cell.length_a   1.000
_cell.length_b   1.000
_cell.length_c   1.000
_cell.angle_alpha   90.00
_cell.angle_beta   90.00
_cell.angle_gamma   90.00
#
_symmetry.space_group_name_H-M   'P 1'
#
loop_
_entity.id
_entity.type
_entity.pdbx_description
1 polymer ?
#
loop_
_entity_poly.entity_id
_entity_poly.type
_entity_poly.pdbx_seq_one_letter_code
_entity_poly.pdbx_strand_id
1 'polypeptide(L)'
;MKLDEFLQQDIIPHRLPCSWANSKQFVFQSDDGGLAVLDTATNSVSALVSNHTLRQINVKGYSCSSNLRYVLFKHSIKQKNRKSSCPWGHAQSHDQLSNRKTCSNSAA
;
A
#
# COMPACT_ATOMS: atom_id res chain seq x y z
N MET A 1 -9.46 19.72 -25.72
CA MET A 1 -8.58 19.66 -24.53
C MET A 1 -8.17 21.07 -24.17
N LYS A 2 -8.85 21.70 -23.20
CA LYS A 2 -8.43 23.00 -22.65
C LYS A 2 -7.55 22.76 -21.41
N LEU A 3 -6.53 23.58 -21.22
CA LEU A 3 -5.62 23.50 -20.07
C LEU A 3 -6.36 23.58 -18.74
N ASP A 4 -7.42 24.39 -18.67
CA ASP A 4 -8.23 24.59 -17.46
C ASP A 4 -8.87 23.29 -16.96
N GLU A 5 -9.35 22.48 -17.89
CA GLU A 5 -10.00 21.18 -17.62
C GLU A 5 -8.99 20.15 -17.09
N PHE A 6 -7.75 20.20 -17.58
CA PHE A 6 -6.65 19.37 -17.07
C PHE A 6 -6.20 19.80 -15.67
N LEU A 7 -6.14 21.11 -15.41
CA LEU A 7 -5.77 21.67 -14.12
C LEU A 7 -6.84 21.45 -13.05
N GLN A 8 -8.12 21.38 -13.44
CA GLN A 8 -9.25 21.06 -12.55
C GLN A 8 -9.22 19.62 -12.03
N GLN A 9 -8.34 18.76 -12.56
CA GLN A 9 -8.25 17.32 -12.21
C GLN A 9 -9.55 16.53 -12.44
N ASP A 10 -10.56 17.13 -13.08
CA ASP A 10 -11.86 16.50 -13.37
C ASP A 10 -11.74 15.33 -14.34
N ILE A 11 -10.65 15.28 -15.11
CA ILE A 11 -10.41 14.26 -16.15
C ILE A 11 -9.48 13.13 -15.68
N ILE A 12 -8.84 13.25 -14.50
CA ILE A 12 -7.90 12.22 -14.02
C ILE A 12 -8.56 11.47 -12.86
N PRO A 13 -9.09 10.25 -13.09
CA PRO A 13 -9.64 9.44 -12.01
C PRO A 13 -8.52 9.13 -11.02
N HIS A 14 -8.58 9.76 -9.83
CA HIS A 14 -7.61 9.50 -8.78
C HIS A 14 -7.89 8.11 -8.20
N ARG A 15 -7.22 7.10 -8.75
CA ARG A 15 -7.31 5.74 -8.26
C ARG A 15 -6.36 5.53 -7.10
N LEU A 16 -6.86 4.86 -6.07
CA LEU A 16 -6.03 4.43 -4.96
C LEU A 16 -5.10 3.30 -5.44
N PRO A 17 -3.84 3.25 -4.98
CA PRO A 17 -2.91 2.21 -5.39
C PRO A 17 -3.43 0.83 -4.95
N CYS A 18 -3.27 -0.20 -5.77
CA CYS A 18 -3.53 -1.57 -5.35
C CYS A 18 -2.37 -2.08 -4.49
N SER A 19 -2.67 -2.95 -3.52
CA SER A 19 -1.64 -3.51 -2.63
C SER A 19 -2.01 -4.90 -2.16
N TRP A 20 -1.00 -5.72 -1.93
CA TRP A 20 -1.16 -7.02 -1.29
C TRP A 20 -1.23 -6.81 0.23
N ALA A 21 -2.32 -7.27 0.84
CA ALA A 21 -2.42 -7.29 2.31
C ALA A 21 -1.74 -8.53 2.89
N ASN A 22 -1.95 -9.68 2.23
CA ASN A 22 -1.37 -10.97 2.58
C ASN A 22 -1.10 -11.76 1.30
N SER A 23 -0.38 -12.89 1.39
CA SER A 23 -0.11 -13.77 0.23
C SER A 23 -1.36 -14.26 -0.53
N LYS A 24 -2.53 -14.23 0.12
CA LYS A 24 -3.80 -14.70 -0.45
C LYS A 24 -4.83 -13.58 -0.65
N GLN A 25 -4.53 -12.37 -0.21
CA GLN A 25 -5.51 -11.29 -0.16
C GLN A 25 -4.97 -10.05 -0.85
N PHE A 26 -5.66 -9.65 -1.91
CA PHE A 26 -5.30 -8.53 -2.76
C PHE A 26 -6.31 -7.40 -2.62
N VAL A 27 -5.84 -6.20 -2.29
CA VAL A 27 -6.69 -5.02 -2.11
C VAL A 27 -6.62 -4.14 -3.35
N PHE A 28 -7.79 -3.78 -3.86
CA PHE A 28 -7.90 -2.94 -5.05
C PHE A 28 -9.13 -2.03 -4.96
N GLN A 29 -9.17 -1.02 -5.83
CA GLN A 29 -10.34 -0.17 -5.97
C GLN A 29 -11.31 -0.81 -6.97
N SER A 30 -12.54 -1.09 -6.52
CA SER A 30 -13.56 -1.69 -7.38
C SER A 30 -14.07 -0.69 -8.42
N ASP A 31 -14.85 -1.20 -9.35
CA ASP A 31 -15.61 -0.45 -10.35
C ASP A 31 -16.56 0.60 -9.75
N ASP A 32 -17.17 0.29 -8.61
CA ASP A 32 -18.01 1.22 -7.85
C ASP A 32 -17.22 2.38 -7.21
N GLY A 33 -15.89 2.34 -7.27
CA GLY A 33 -14.96 3.32 -6.70
C GLY A 33 -14.66 3.15 -5.21
N GLY A 34 -15.23 2.13 -4.57
CA GLY A 34 -14.93 1.66 -3.22
C GLY A 34 -13.66 0.81 -3.15
N LEU A 35 -13.27 0.41 -1.94
CA LEU A 35 -12.15 -0.48 -1.69
C LEU A 35 -12.66 -1.92 -1.53
N ALA A 36 -12.08 -2.86 -2.26
CA ALA A 36 -12.44 -4.28 -2.22
C ALA A 36 -11.22 -5.16 -1.99
N VAL A 37 -11.45 -6.35 -1.45
CA VAL A 37 -10.46 -7.42 -1.29
C VAL A 37 -10.86 -8.60 -2.14
N LEU A 38 -9.93 -9.07 -2.95
CA LEU A 38 -9.97 -10.38 -3.58
C LEU A 38 -9.21 -11.37 -2.71
N ASP A 39 -9.91 -12.42 -2.25
CA ASP A 39 -9.28 -13.61 -1.69
C ASP A 39 -8.96 -14.60 -2.83
N THR A 40 -7.68 -14.84 -3.08
CA THR A 40 -7.21 -15.71 -4.15
C THR A 40 -7.40 -17.19 -3.83
N ALA A 41 -7.65 -17.56 -2.58
CA ALA A 41 -7.89 -18.96 -2.21
C ALA A 41 -9.33 -19.40 -2.54
N THR A 42 -10.28 -18.51 -2.32
CA THR A 42 -11.72 -18.77 -2.54
C THR A 42 -12.26 -18.10 -3.80
N ASN A 43 -11.42 -17.31 -4.49
CA ASN A 43 -11.77 -16.45 -5.61
C ASN A 43 -12.97 -15.53 -5.31
N SER A 44 -13.10 -15.11 -4.05
CA SER A 44 -14.22 -14.32 -3.57
C SER A 44 -13.80 -12.86 -3.41
N VAL A 45 -14.69 -11.95 -3.83
CA VAL A 45 -14.50 -10.49 -3.69
C VAL A 45 -15.39 -9.99 -2.57
N SER A 46 -14.82 -9.24 -1.64
CA SER A 46 -15.53 -8.62 -0.52
C SER A 46 -15.28 -7.11 -0.48
N ALA A 47 -16.34 -6.33 -0.26
CA ALA A 47 -16.21 -4.89 -0.10
C ALA A 47 -15.68 -4.55 1.30
N LEU A 48 -14.56 -3.81 1.37
CA LEU A 48 -14.02 -3.29 2.62
C LEU A 48 -14.64 -1.95 2.98
N VAL A 49 -14.66 -1.01 2.03
CA VAL A 49 -15.10 0.36 2.26
C VAL A 49 -15.85 0.88 1.05
N SER A 50 -17.01 1.48 1.28
CA SER A 50 -17.83 2.07 0.23
C SER A 50 -17.21 3.35 -0.35
N ASN A 51 -17.47 3.61 -1.63
CA ASN A 51 -17.07 4.84 -2.32
C ASN A 51 -17.46 6.10 -1.52
N HIS A 52 -18.68 6.11 -0.99
CA HIS A 52 -19.21 7.21 -0.17
C HIS A 52 -18.23 7.64 0.93
N THR A 53 -17.69 6.70 1.69
CA THR A 53 -16.75 6.97 2.78
C THR A 53 -15.41 7.52 2.27
N LEU A 54 -14.91 6.96 1.16
CA LEU A 54 -13.65 7.41 0.56
C LEU A 54 -13.74 8.86 0.06
N ARG A 55 -14.89 9.25 -0.50
CA ARG A 55 -15.15 10.61 -0.99
C ARG A 55 -15.37 11.61 0.14
N GLN A 56 -16.10 11.23 1.19
CA GLN A 56 -16.32 12.10 2.36
C GLN A 56 -15.00 12.53 3.00
N ILE A 57 -14.03 11.63 3.09
CA ILE A 57 -12.75 11.88 3.76
C ILE A 57 -11.68 12.40 2.76
N ASN A 58 -11.96 12.36 1.45
CA ASN A 58 -11.01 12.67 0.36
C ASN A 58 -9.67 11.94 0.57
N VAL A 59 -9.77 10.61 0.68
CA VAL A 59 -8.63 9.72 0.93
C VAL A 59 -7.59 9.85 -0.18
N LYS A 60 -6.31 10.02 0.21
CA LYS A 60 -5.16 10.08 -0.72
C LYS A 60 -4.31 8.81 -0.71
N GLY A 61 -4.52 7.95 0.27
CA GLY A 61 -3.83 6.67 0.41
C GLY A 61 -4.40 5.89 1.58
N TYR A 62 -4.11 4.60 1.62
CA TYR A 62 -4.58 3.72 2.68
C TYR A 62 -3.50 2.73 3.09
N SER A 63 -3.64 2.16 4.27
CA SER A 63 -2.87 1.01 4.74
C SER A 63 -3.83 0.04 5.40
N CYS A 64 -3.71 -1.24 5.07
CA CYS A 64 -4.55 -2.29 5.63
C CYS A 64 -3.81 -3.01 6.76
N SER A 65 -4.56 -3.40 7.79
CA SER A 65 -4.06 -4.34 8.80
C SER A 65 -3.90 -5.74 8.22
N SER A 66 -2.99 -6.55 8.76
CA SER A 66 -2.73 -7.94 8.32
C SER A 66 -3.97 -8.84 8.38
N ASN A 67 -4.90 -8.54 9.28
CA ASN A 67 -6.14 -9.30 9.47
C ASN A 67 -7.32 -8.69 8.69
N LEU A 68 -7.10 -7.64 7.89
CA LEU A 68 -8.11 -6.89 7.12
C LEU A 68 -9.30 -6.31 7.92
N ARG A 69 -9.28 -6.39 9.25
CA ARG A 69 -10.34 -5.85 10.11
C ARG A 69 -10.33 -4.32 10.19
N TYR A 70 -9.18 -3.70 9.95
CA TYR A 70 -8.99 -2.26 10.03
C TYR A 70 -8.26 -1.74 8.80
N VAL A 71 -8.71 -0.58 8.33
CA VAL A 71 -8.09 0.19 7.24
C VAL A 71 -7.77 1.58 7.76
N LEU A 72 -6.51 1.97 7.66
CA LEU A 72 -6.05 3.29 8.03
C LEU A 72 -6.05 4.20 6.80
N PHE A 73 -6.82 5.27 6.84
CA PHE A 73 -6.89 6.24 5.75
C PHE A 73 -5.97 7.43 5.98
N LYS A 74 -5.21 7.76 4.93
CA LYS A 74 -4.41 8.98 4.86
C LYS A 74 -5.24 10.06 4.18
N HIS A 75 -5.60 11.08 4.96
CA HIS A 75 -6.36 12.24 4.51
C HIS A 75 -5.63 13.55 4.83
N SER A 76 -6.06 14.66 4.20
CA SER A 76 -5.58 16.03 4.49
C SER A 76 -4.06 16.17 4.53
N ILE A 77 -3.38 15.67 3.50
CA ILE A 77 -1.91 15.68 3.41
C ILE A 77 -1.45 17.11 3.12
N LYS A 78 -0.93 17.81 4.14
CA LYS A 78 -0.12 19.01 3.94
C LYS A 78 1.34 18.59 3.75
N GLN A 79 1.85 18.73 2.53
CA GLN A 79 3.25 18.44 2.20
C GLN A 79 4.17 19.43 2.95
N LYS A 80 4.95 18.93 3.92
CA LYS A 80 6.00 19.70 4.61
C LYS A 80 7.36 19.12 4.20
N ASN A 81 7.87 19.57 3.06
CA ASN A 81 9.15 19.22 2.43
C ASN A 81 9.33 17.77 1.90
N ARG A 82 10.05 17.65 0.78
CA ARG A 82 10.21 16.43 -0.04
C ARG A 82 11.00 15.28 0.62
N LYS A 83 11.63 15.49 1.78
CA LYS A 83 12.55 14.54 2.43
C LYS A 83 12.50 14.61 3.97
N SER A 84 11.36 14.41 4.61
CA SER A 84 11.38 14.03 6.04
C SER A 84 11.77 12.55 6.17
N SER A 85 12.96 12.22 5.67
CA SER A 85 13.62 10.94 5.91
C SER A 85 14.34 11.08 7.25
N CYS A 86 14.03 10.20 8.20
CA CYS A 86 14.82 10.05 9.42
C CYS A 86 16.29 9.83 9.05
N PRO A 87 17.23 10.69 9.48
CA PRO A 87 18.65 10.51 9.23
C PRO A 87 19.30 9.82 10.44
N TRP A 88 18.92 8.58 10.73
CA TRP A 88 19.67 7.73 11.66
C TRP A 88 19.65 6.29 11.15
N GLY A 89 20.52 6.05 10.19
CA GLY A 89 20.90 4.74 9.67
C GLY A 89 22.40 4.73 9.38
N HIS A 90 23.21 5.21 10.33
CA HIS A 90 24.65 4.96 10.37
C HIS A 90 24.94 4.13 11.62
N ALA A 91 25.03 2.82 11.42
CA ALA A 91 25.89 1.96 12.22
C ALA A 91 26.62 1.06 11.23
N GLN A 92 27.61 1.64 10.53
CA GLN A 92 28.68 0.86 9.95
C GLN A 92 29.49 0.28 11.12
N SER A 93 29.46 -1.04 11.29
CA SER A 93 30.55 -1.77 11.93
C SER A 93 31.19 -2.61 10.85
N HIS A 94 32.36 -2.16 10.41
CA HIS A 94 33.27 -2.88 9.53
C HIS A 94 34.26 -3.61 10.44
N ASP A 95 34.26 -4.94 10.45
CA ASP A 95 35.41 -5.79 10.83
C ASP A 95 35.08 -7.23 10.40
N GLN A 96 35.60 -7.69 9.26
CA GLN A 96 36.88 -8.39 9.08
C GLN A 96 36.82 -9.90 9.38
N LEU A 97 37.11 -10.65 8.31
CA LEU A 97 37.76 -11.96 8.26
C LEU A 97 37.03 -13.22 8.77
N SER A 98 37.14 -14.23 7.89
CA SER A 98 37.36 -15.65 8.16
C SER A 98 36.19 -16.61 7.89
N ASN A 99 36.26 -17.24 6.72
CA ASN A 99 36.31 -18.70 6.57
C ASN A 99 35.57 -19.56 7.61
N ARG A 100 34.53 -20.28 7.17
CA ARG A 100 34.21 -21.71 7.44
C ARG A 100 32.96 -22.05 6.61
N LYS A 101 33.10 -22.75 5.47
CA LYS A 101 32.99 -24.21 5.32
C LYS A 101 31.76 -24.81 6.05
N THR A 102 30.80 -25.23 5.22
CA THR A 102 30.09 -26.53 5.20
C THR A 102 29.72 -27.22 6.52
N CYS A 103 28.43 -27.54 6.68
CA CYS A 103 27.87 -28.86 7.05
C CYS A 103 26.33 -28.73 7.04
N SER A 104 25.65 -29.31 6.05
CA SER A 104 25.04 -30.66 6.04
C SER A 104 23.70 -30.74 6.78
N ASN A 105 22.62 -31.02 6.04
CA ASN A 105 21.75 -32.20 6.22
C ASN A 105 20.43 -32.04 5.44
N SER A 106 20.25 -32.85 4.40
CA SER A 106 18.95 -33.39 4.05
C SER A 106 19.16 -34.89 3.79
N ALA A 107 18.57 -35.69 4.68
CA ALA A 107 18.56 -37.14 4.64
C ALA A 107 17.31 -37.62 3.89
N ALA A 108 17.41 -38.86 3.41
CA ALA A 108 16.49 -39.67 2.59
C ALA A 108 16.70 -39.54 1.07
#